data_AF-A0A183HU09-F1
#
_entry.id   AF-A0A183HU09-F1
#
_cell.length_a   1.000
_cell.length_b   1.000
_cell.length_c   1.000
_cell.angle_alpha   90.00
_cell.angle_beta   90.00
_cell.angle_gamma   90.00
#
_symmetry.space_group_name_H-M   'P 1'
#
loop_
_entity.id
_entity.type
_entity.pdbx_description
1 polymer ?
#
loop_
_entity_poly.entity_id
_entity_poly.type
_entity_poly.pdbx_seq_one_letter_code
_entity_poly.pdbx_strand_id
1 'polypeptide(L)'
;MRKKVADDFKQVQKAEVDAEVDDGFEIIGKKGAGKNERTILVEIDTDDEDDFGIVVDNCHYMPIIDAVLLSPPWGGPSYLKSKLFSLKNMDPKGDKIFRTTRKLTHNIAYYLPRQTDVKELVKLSKDTGGMVEIEQAEVNRKVKAITAYYGELACDASW
;
A
#
# COMPACT_ATOMS: atom_id res chain seq x y z
N MET A 1 -4.49 -62.36 -29.97
CA MET A 1 -3.64 -62.36 -28.75
C MET A 1 -3.43 -60.91 -28.33
N ARG A 2 -3.64 -60.58 -27.05
CA ARG A 2 -3.71 -59.22 -26.48
C ARG A 2 -2.35 -58.48 -26.52
N LYS A 3 -2.35 -57.15 -26.73
CA LYS A 3 -1.82 -56.12 -25.81
C LYS A 3 -2.08 -54.69 -26.31
N LYS A 4 -1.97 -53.74 -25.38
CA LYS A 4 -2.58 -52.40 -25.27
C LYS A 4 -1.44 -51.37 -24.98
N VAL A 5 -1.69 -50.07 -25.19
CA VAL A 5 -1.04 -48.87 -24.54
C VAL A 5 0.36 -48.50 -25.08
N ALA A 6 0.86 -47.25 -25.21
CA ALA A 6 0.52 -45.88 -24.75
C ALA A 6 0.93 -44.83 -25.80
N ASP A 7 0.29 -43.65 -25.75
CA ASP A 7 0.83 -42.37 -26.25
C ASP A 7 1.90 -41.86 -25.29
N ASP A 8 3.07 -41.45 -25.82
CA ASP A 8 4.10 -40.72 -25.10
C ASP A 8 4.80 -39.74 -26.07
N PHE A 9 4.30 -38.49 -26.14
CA PHE A 9 5.04 -37.37 -26.70
C PHE A 9 5.82 -36.68 -25.57
N LYS A 10 7.14 -36.91 -25.55
CA LYS A 10 8.08 -36.22 -24.66
C LYS A 10 8.33 -34.80 -25.15
N GLN A 11 8.21 -33.84 -24.22
CA GLN A 11 8.76 -32.50 -24.35
C GLN A 11 9.72 -32.29 -23.18
N VAL A 12 11.02 -32.08 -23.44
CA VAL A 12 11.90 -31.22 -22.64
C VAL A 12 13.06 -30.75 -23.53
N GLN A 13 13.09 -29.46 -23.86
CA GLN A 13 14.35 -28.77 -24.17
C GLN A 13 14.63 -27.77 -23.06
N LYS A 14 15.88 -27.83 -22.60
CA LYS A 14 16.53 -27.05 -21.55
C LYS A 14 17.01 -25.72 -22.13
N ALA A 15 16.86 -24.63 -21.39
CA ALA A 15 17.79 -23.50 -21.44
C ALA A 15 17.78 -22.79 -20.07
N GLU A 16 18.85 -23.00 -19.32
CA GLU A 16 19.34 -22.08 -18.28
C GLU A 16 19.78 -20.78 -18.96
N VAL A 17 19.46 -19.63 -18.36
CA VAL A 17 20.28 -18.43 -18.48
C VAL A 17 20.40 -17.83 -17.09
N ASP A 18 21.64 -17.78 -16.63
CA ASP A 18 22.09 -17.29 -15.34
C ASP A 18 21.93 -15.77 -15.23
N ALA A 19 21.29 -15.31 -14.16
CA ALA A 19 21.50 -13.98 -13.58
C ALA A 19 21.05 -14.02 -12.11
N GLU A 20 22.02 -14.04 -11.19
CA GLU A 20 21.79 -13.77 -9.77
C GLU A 20 21.32 -12.32 -9.62
N VAL A 21 20.11 -12.14 -9.09
CA VAL A 21 19.64 -10.87 -8.51
C VAL A 21 19.15 -11.17 -7.09
N ASP A 22 19.82 -10.54 -6.13
CA ASP A 22 19.69 -10.66 -4.67
C ASP A 22 18.47 -9.89 -4.15
N ASP A 23 17.27 -10.26 -4.58
CA ASP A 23 16.02 -9.76 -4.00
C ASP A 23 15.01 -10.91 -3.99
N GLY A 24 14.68 -11.41 -2.79
CA GLY A 24 13.96 -12.66 -2.51
C GLY A 24 12.55 -12.78 -3.10
N PHE A 25 12.45 -12.90 -4.43
CA PHE A 25 11.20 -13.13 -5.15
C PHE A 25 11.20 -14.55 -5.73
N GLU A 26 10.37 -15.44 -5.18
CA GLU A 26 10.09 -16.75 -5.77
C GLU A 26 8.69 -16.81 -6.40
N ILE A 27 8.63 -17.30 -7.64
CA ILE A 27 7.39 -17.52 -8.39
C ILE A 27 6.85 -18.92 -8.05
N ILE A 28 5.78 -19.02 -7.25
CA ILE A 28 5.14 -20.31 -6.95
C ILE A 28 3.88 -20.48 -7.82
N GLY A 29 4.02 -21.17 -8.95
CA GLY A 29 2.90 -21.58 -9.79
C GLY A 29 2.21 -22.84 -9.26
N LYS A 30 0.98 -22.75 -8.76
CA LYS A 30 0.18 -23.93 -8.39
C LYS A 30 -0.84 -24.24 -9.48
N LYS A 31 -0.60 -25.31 -10.25
CA LYS A 31 -1.53 -25.82 -11.27
C LYS A 31 -2.77 -26.45 -10.61
N GLY A 32 -3.85 -25.69 -10.57
CA GLY A 32 -5.20 -26.18 -10.28
C GLY A 32 -6.02 -26.25 -11.56
N ALA A 33 -6.59 -27.41 -11.84
CA ALA A 33 -7.39 -27.66 -13.05
C ALA A 33 -8.64 -26.73 -13.10
N GLY A 34 -8.73 -25.94 -14.16
CA GLY A 34 -10.00 -25.36 -14.64
C GLY A 34 -10.61 -24.21 -13.83
N LYS A 35 -9.94 -23.05 -13.80
CA LYS A 35 -10.50 -21.66 -13.82
C LYS A 35 -9.40 -20.68 -13.38
N ASN A 36 -9.06 -19.74 -14.25
CA ASN A 36 -8.18 -18.57 -14.08
C ASN A 36 -7.01 -18.75 -13.09
N GLU A 37 -5.80 -18.89 -13.64
CA GLU A 37 -4.56 -18.69 -12.90
C GLU A 37 -4.55 -17.25 -12.36
N ARG A 38 -4.68 -17.12 -11.02
CA ARG A 38 -4.55 -15.85 -10.31
C ARG A 38 -3.10 -15.66 -9.95
N THR A 39 -2.41 -14.73 -10.61
CA THR A 39 -1.09 -14.27 -10.17
C THR A 39 -1.32 -13.16 -9.15
N ILE A 40 -1.10 -13.47 -7.88
CA ILE A 40 -1.14 -12.50 -6.79
C ILE A 40 0.32 -12.13 -6.51
N LEU A 41 0.69 -10.88 -6.73
CA LEU A 41 1.94 -10.35 -6.19
C LEU A 41 1.67 -10.04 -4.71
N VAL A 42 2.00 -11.00 -3.86
CA VAL A 42 2.02 -10.82 -2.41
C VAL A 42 3.48 -10.57 -2.05
N GLU A 43 3.81 -9.37 -1.57
CA GLU A 43 5.00 -9.24 -0.73
C GLU A 43 4.66 -9.94 0.59
N ILE A 44 5.27 -11.09 0.82
CA ILE A 44 5.12 -11.87 2.05
C ILE A 44 6.34 -11.54 2.92
N ASP A 45 6.33 -10.40 3.61
CA ASP A 45 7.20 -10.23 4.77
C ASP A 45 6.57 -11.03 5.91
N THR A 46 6.97 -12.30 6.02
CA THR A 46 6.31 -13.35 6.82
C THR A 46 6.32 -13.19 8.34
N ASP A 47 6.69 -12.03 8.92
CA ASP A 47 6.91 -11.92 10.38
C ASP A 47 5.89 -11.07 11.15
N ASP A 48 4.95 -10.37 10.50
CA ASP A 48 3.94 -9.55 11.18
C ASP A 48 2.49 -9.92 10.78
N GLU A 49 1.75 -10.54 11.70
CA GLU A 49 0.39 -11.11 11.54
C GLU A 49 -0.75 -10.14 11.10
N ASP A 50 -0.45 -8.91 10.69
CA ASP A 50 -1.46 -7.89 10.33
C ASP A 50 -1.16 -7.24 8.97
N ASP A 51 -0.89 -8.00 7.91
CA ASP A 51 -0.45 -7.42 6.64
C ASP A 51 -1.58 -6.92 5.73
N PHE A 52 -1.63 -5.60 5.56
CA PHE A 52 -2.51 -4.94 4.59
C PHE A 52 -1.87 -5.02 3.21
N GLY A 53 -2.22 -6.06 2.44
CA GLY A 53 -1.88 -6.15 1.03
C GLY A 53 -2.73 -5.19 0.19
N ILE A 54 -2.09 -4.41 -0.69
CA ILE A 54 -2.80 -3.69 -1.75
C ILE A 54 -3.05 -4.70 -2.88
N VAL A 55 -4.30 -5.13 -3.06
CA VAL A 55 -4.66 -5.98 -4.19
C VAL A 55 -4.93 -5.09 -5.40
N VAL A 56 -4.00 -5.06 -6.34
CA VAL A 56 -4.24 -4.50 -7.67
C VAL A 56 -4.85 -5.62 -8.52
N ASP A 57 -6.16 -5.59 -8.72
CA ASP A 57 -6.88 -6.66 -9.42
C ASP A 57 -6.53 -6.63 -10.92
N ASN A 58 -5.77 -7.63 -11.37
CA ASN A 58 -5.70 -8.18 -12.73
C ASN A 58 -5.53 -7.21 -13.93
N CYS A 59 -4.82 -6.10 -13.77
CA CYS A 59 -4.16 -5.46 -14.91
C CYS A 59 -2.81 -6.16 -15.14
N HIS A 60 -2.56 -6.67 -16.33
CA HIS A 60 -1.21 -7.06 -16.80
C HIS A 60 -0.27 -5.84 -16.97
N TYR A 61 -0.56 -4.76 -16.24
CA TYR A 61 0.05 -3.45 -16.29
C TYR A 61 0.09 -2.96 -14.85
N MET A 62 1.29 -2.69 -14.33
CA MET A 62 1.44 -2.02 -13.05
C MET A 62 1.04 -0.55 -13.28
N PRO A 63 -0.10 -0.08 -12.74
CA PRO A 63 -0.55 1.27 -13.00
C PRO A 63 0.46 2.26 -12.41
N ILE A 64 0.81 3.28 -13.19
CA ILE A 64 1.51 4.44 -12.66
C ILE A 64 0.50 5.19 -11.79
N ILE A 65 0.81 5.35 -10.50
CA ILE A 65 -0.05 6.05 -9.54
C ILE A 65 0.61 7.39 -9.23
N ASP A 66 0.09 8.45 -9.85
CA ASP A 66 0.65 9.79 -9.69
C ASP A 66 0.48 10.33 -8.26
N ALA A 67 -0.65 10.02 -7.61
CA ALA A 67 -0.96 10.43 -6.24
C ALA A 67 -2.00 9.51 -5.58
N VAL A 68 -2.02 9.49 -4.24
CA VAL A 68 -3.02 8.76 -3.43
C VAL A 68 -3.66 9.69 -2.41
N LEU A 69 -4.99 9.63 -2.33
CA LEU A 69 -5.77 10.23 -1.23
C LEU A 69 -6.13 9.16 -0.20
N LEU A 70 -5.63 9.31 1.03
CA LEU A 70 -5.94 8.47 2.17
C LEU A 70 -7.06 9.08 3.02
N SER A 71 -8.20 8.42 3.04
CA SER A 71 -9.33 8.73 3.94
C SER A 71 -9.77 7.49 4.74
N PRO A 72 -8.88 6.87 5.52
CA PRO A 72 -9.22 5.69 6.32
C PRO A 72 -10.24 6.02 7.42
N PRO A 73 -10.90 4.99 8.00
CA PRO A 73 -11.83 5.19 9.10
C PRO A 73 -11.11 5.65 10.38
N TRP A 74 -11.64 6.66 11.06
CA TRP A 74 -11.04 7.23 12.28
C TRP A 74 -11.72 6.78 13.59
N GLY A 75 -12.52 5.70 13.55
CA GLY A 75 -13.29 5.24 14.72
C GLY A 75 -14.57 6.03 15.00
N GLY A 76 -15.12 6.71 13.98
CA GLY A 76 -16.38 7.45 14.07
C GLY A 76 -16.35 8.62 15.07
N PRO A 77 -17.49 9.14 15.55
CA PRO A 77 -17.53 10.31 16.43
C PRO A 77 -16.74 10.15 17.74
N SER A 78 -16.35 8.93 18.12
CA SER A 78 -15.50 8.68 19.28
C SER A 78 -14.12 9.30 19.19
N TYR A 79 -13.61 9.65 18.00
CA TYR A 79 -12.33 10.37 17.89
C TYR A 79 -12.35 11.67 18.69
N LEU A 80 -13.52 12.33 18.80
CA LEU A 80 -13.71 13.60 19.53
C LEU A 80 -13.49 13.49 21.05
N LYS A 81 -13.42 12.28 21.61
CA LYS A 81 -13.25 12.06 23.06
C LYS A 81 -11.85 12.43 23.56
N SER A 82 -10.83 12.25 22.72
CA SER A 82 -9.46 12.65 23.04
C SER A 82 -9.18 14.05 22.54
N LYS A 83 -8.40 14.84 23.29
CA LYS A 83 -7.89 16.14 22.84
C LYS A 83 -6.82 16.03 21.74
N LEU A 84 -6.17 14.88 21.67
CA LEU A 84 -5.09 14.58 20.72
C LEU A 84 -5.36 13.21 20.09
N PHE A 85 -5.41 13.17 18.77
CA PHE A 85 -5.66 11.96 18.01
C PHE A 85 -4.35 11.40 17.48
N SER A 86 -4.04 10.16 17.85
CA SER A 86 -2.87 9.42 17.35
C SER A 86 -3.31 8.49 16.22
N LEU A 87 -2.49 8.36 15.19
CA LEU A 87 -2.67 7.43 14.07
C LEU A 87 -2.72 5.97 14.54
N LYS A 88 -2.15 5.66 15.70
CA LYS A 88 -2.21 4.34 16.33
C LYS A 88 -3.60 3.97 16.84
N ASN A 89 -4.47 4.96 17.06
CA ASN A 89 -5.85 4.76 17.52
C ASN A 89 -6.80 4.38 16.37
N MET A 90 -6.30 4.39 15.13
CA MET A 90 -7.05 3.95 13.97
C MET A 90 -6.98 2.43 13.84
N ASP A 91 -8.00 1.89 13.18
CA ASP A 91 -8.04 0.51 12.71
C ASP A 91 -8.57 0.51 11.27
N PRO A 92 -7.72 0.28 10.26
CA PRO A 92 -6.31 -0.12 10.34
C PRO A 92 -5.38 0.92 10.98
N LYS A 93 -4.20 0.49 11.43
CA LYS A 93 -3.17 1.39 11.98
C LYS A 93 -2.72 2.42 10.96
N GLY A 94 -2.88 3.70 11.28
CA GLY A 94 -2.72 4.80 10.33
C GLY A 94 -1.29 4.95 9.79
N ASP A 95 -0.29 4.55 10.55
CA ASP A 95 1.13 4.50 10.13
C ASP A 95 1.40 3.34 9.17
N LYS A 96 0.77 2.17 9.38
CA LYS A 96 0.86 1.04 8.45
C LYS A 96 0.22 1.39 7.11
N ILE A 97 -0.98 1.98 7.12
CA ILE A 97 -1.65 2.47 5.89
C ILE A 97 -0.73 3.40 5.09
N PHE A 98 -0.09 4.36 5.77
CA PHE A 98 0.78 5.32 5.11
C PHE A 98 1.98 4.64 4.46
N ARG A 99 2.68 3.76 5.19
CA ARG A 99 3.88 3.06 4.69
C ARG A 99 3.56 2.11 3.54
N THR A 100 2.44 1.40 3.63
CA THR A 100 1.94 0.55 2.53
C THR A 100 1.64 1.40 1.29
N THR A 101 1.02 2.57 1.46
CA THR A 101 0.72 3.50 0.36
C THR A 101 1.98 4.10 -0.26
N ARG A 102 3.00 4.37 0.56
CA ARG A 102 4.29 4.89 0.11
C ARG A 102 5.01 3.94 -0.86
N LYS A 103 4.73 2.64 -0.81
CA LYS A 103 5.23 1.67 -1.80
C LYS A 103 4.67 1.94 -3.21
N LEU A 104 3.52 2.61 -3.31
CA LEU A 104 2.88 2.97 -4.57
C LEU A 104 3.34 4.34 -5.10
N THR A 105 3.40 5.35 -4.23
CA THR A 105 3.74 6.73 -4.62
C THR A 105 4.21 7.55 -3.43
N HIS A 106 5.04 8.57 -3.72
CA HIS A 106 5.43 9.59 -2.74
C HIS A 106 4.38 10.70 -2.58
N ASN A 107 3.46 10.84 -3.54
CA ASN A 107 2.48 11.92 -3.55
C ASN A 107 1.23 11.49 -2.78
N ILE A 108 1.20 11.78 -1.49
CA ILE A 108 0.14 11.32 -0.60
C ILE A 108 -0.59 12.52 0.00
N ALA A 109 -1.92 12.52 -0.09
CA ALA A 109 -2.80 13.41 0.65
C ALA A 109 -3.49 12.60 1.75
N TYR A 110 -3.29 12.94 3.02
CA TYR A 110 -3.81 12.19 4.16
C TYR A 110 -4.86 13.00 4.91
N TYR A 111 -6.13 12.66 4.68
CA TYR A 111 -7.27 13.28 5.35
C TYR A 111 -7.47 12.67 6.74
N LEU A 112 -7.48 13.53 7.77
CA LEU A 112 -7.39 13.14 9.17
C LEU A 112 -8.26 14.04 10.08
N PRO A 113 -8.59 13.57 11.31
CA PRO A 113 -9.29 14.40 12.29
C PRO A 113 -8.52 15.69 12.61
N ARG A 114 -9.24 16.78 12.86
CA ARG A 114 -8.66 18.11 13.18
C ARG A 114 -7.66 18.17 14.33
N GLN A 115 -7.68 17.16 15.20
CA GLN A 115 -6.89 17.09 16.43
C GLN A 115 -5.77 16.05 16.34
N THR A 116 -5.41 15.64 15.12
CA THR A 116 -4.32 14.69 14.91
C THR A 116 -3.00 15.27 15.38
N ASP A 117 -2.17 14.44 16.00
CA ASP A 117 -0.84 14.84 16.45
C ASP A 117 0.07 15.16 15.26
N VAL A 118 0.35 16.45 15.07
CA VAL A 118 1.22 16.97 14.03
C VAL A 118 2.62 16.33 14.09
N LYS A 119 3.10 15.95 15.29
CA LYS A 119 4.41 15.29 15.43
C LYS A 119 4.44 13.94 14.74
N GLU A 120 3.32 13.21 14.73
CA GLU A 120 3.22 11.94 14.02
C GLU A 120 3.26 12.17 12.50
N LEU A 121 2.63 13.22 12.00
CA LEU A 121 2.66 13.59 10.58
C LEU A 121 4.06 14.00 10.11
N VAL A 122 4.76 14.81 10.90
CA VAL A 122 6.17 15.16 10.64
C VAL A 122 7.09 13.94 10.74
N LYS A 123 6.75 12.94 11.55
CA LYS A 123 7.51 11.68 11.57
C LYS A 123 7.33 10.90 10.27
N LEU A 124 6.11 10.86 9.73
CA LEU A 124 5.81 10.22 8.44
C LEU A 124 6.48 10.94 7.26
N SER A 125 6.67 12.27 7.35
CA SER A 125 7.31 13.02 6.26
C SER A 125 8.75 12.58 6.00
N LYS A 126 9.45 12.00 6.99
CA LYS A 126 10.80 11.44 6.82
C LYS A 126 10.86 10.36 5.74
N ASP A 127 9.76 9.64 5.55
CA ASP A 127 9.65 8.61 4.53
C ASP A 127 9.40 9.25 3.14
N THR A 128 9.05 10.53 3.05
CA THR A 128 8.57 11.16 1.81
C THR A 128 9.31 12.46 1.44
N GLY A 129 10.59 12.55 1.80
CA GLY A 129 11.45 13.70 1.49
C GLY A 129 11.55 14.75 2.61
N GLY A 130 10.97 14.50 3.77
CA GLY A 130 11.13 15.31 4.98
C GLY A 130 10.15 16.47 5.13
N MET A 131 9.33 16.76 4.13
CA MET A 131 8.37 17.86 4.13
C MET A 131 6.93 17.37 4.27
N VAL A 132 6.10 18.13 5.00
CA VAL A 132 4.66 17.91 5.08
C VAL A 132 3.97 19.27 5.13
N GLU A 133 2.98 19.46 4.27
CA GLU A 133 2.08 20.60 4.31
C GLU A 133 0.79 20.18 5.00
N ILE A 134 0.24 21.04 5.87
CA ILE A 134 -1.00 20.74 6.61
C ILE A 134 -2.03 21.80 6.28
N GLU A 135 -3.05 21.41 5.53
CA GLU A 135 -4.23 22.22 5.27
C GLU A 135 -5.31 21.95 6.32
N GLN A 136 -5.98 23.01 6.77
CA GLN A 136 -7.10 22.92 7.70
C GLN A 136 -8.43 23.11 6.97
N ALA A 137 -9.28 22.08 7.01
CA ALA A 137 -10.63 22.17 6.46
C ALA A 137 -11.55 22.89 7.46
N GLU A 138 -11.97 24.10 7.12
CA GLU A 138 -12.78 24.97 8.00
C GLU A 138 -14.23 25.08 7.53
N VAL A 139 -15.18 24.95 8.47
CA VAL A 139 -16.61 25.17 8.23
C VAL A 139 -17.18 26.05 9.33
N ASN A 140 -17.81 27.17 8.97
CA ASN A 140 -18.37 28.15 9.92
C ASN A 140 -17.34 28.64 10.95
N ARG A 141 -16.15 29.00 10.48
CA ARG A 141 -15.02 29.45 11.30
C ARG A 141 -14.54 28.42 12.35
N LYS A 142 -14.76 27.13 12.07
CA LYS A 142 -14.36 26.02 12.93
C LYS A 142 -13.70 24.93 12.10
N VAL A 143 -12.46 24.60 12.44
CA VAL A 143 -11.73 23.47 11.83
C VAL A 143 -12.49 22.17 12.11
N LYS A 144 -12.70 21.40 11.04
CA LYS A 144 -13.40 20.11 11.04
C LYS A 144 -12.44 18.95 10.85
N ALA A 145 -11.47 19.12 9.97
CA ALA A 145 -10.46 18.13 9.63
C ALA A 145 -9.16 18.81 9.21
N ILE A 146 -8.13 18.01 9.04
CA ILE A 146 -6.89 18.44 8.37
C ILE A 146 -6.60 17.50 7.21
N THR A 147 -5.90 18.02 6.20
CA THR A 147 -5.29 17.23 5.14
C THR A 147 -3.79 17.45 5.19
N ALA A 148 -3.03 16.36 5.33
CA ALA A 148 -1.57 16.41 5.28
C ALA A 148 -1.08 15.98 3.89
N TYR A 149 -0.37 16.87 3.19
CA TYR A 149 0.20 16.61 1.88
C TYR A 149 1.68 16.25 2.02
N TYR A 150 2.11 15.25 1.26
CA TYR A 150 3.47 14.71 1.23
C TYR A 150 3.99 14.60 -0.20
N GLY A 151 5.31 14.49 -0.35
CA GLY A 151 5.96 14.42 -1.66
C GLY A 151 5.87 15.76 -2.40
N GLU A 152 5.63 15.71 -3.70
CA GLU A 152 5.48 16.90 -4.55
C GLU A 152 4.15 17.63 -4.32
N LEU A 153 3.21 17.02 -3.58
CA LEU A 153 1.97 17.67 -3.17
C LEU A 153 2.18 18.70 -2.06
N ALA A 154 3.26 18.57 -1.29
CA ALA A 154 3.61 19.56 -0.29
C ALA A 154 4.26 20.75 -1.01
N CYS A 155 3.68 21.94 -0.86
CA CYS A 155 4.23 23.17 -1.43
C CYS A 155 5.41 23.62 -0.56
N ASP A 156 6.57 23.86 -1.19
CA ASP A 156 7.63 24.62 -0.53
C ASP A 156 7.19 26.08 -0.51
N ALA A 157 6.73 26.56 0.65
CA ALA A 157 6.20 27.90 0.81
C ALA A 157 7.32 28.96 0.68
N SER A 158 7.78 29.15 -0.56
CA SER A 158 8.63 30.25 -1.01
C SER A 158 7.73 31.31 -1.63
N TRP A 159 7.11 32.11 -0.75
CA TRP A 159 6.44 33.36 -1.15
C TRP A 159 7.43 34.53 -1.13
#